data_AF-A0A9W9SF01-F1
#
_entry.id   AF-A0A9W9SF01-F1
#
_cell.length_a   1.000
_cell.length_b   1.000
_cell.length_c   1.000
_cell.angle_alpha   90.00
_cell.angle_beta   90.00
_cell.angle_gamma   90.00
#
_symmetry.space_group_name_H-M   'P 1'
#
loop_
_entity.id
_entity.type
_entity.pdbx_description
1 polymer ?
#
loop_
_entity_poly.entity_id
_entity_poly.type
_entity_poly.pdbx_seq_one_letter_code
_entity_poly.pdbx_strand_id
1 'polypeptide(L)'
;MVVASEKLSYIAEPSQVYVAPKPANITTLLDFIDSRDDLSNLSKILREPAGFAKAFDTAPTWSFTFFAPSNDAFEHTGAYYSSFAKTP
;
A
#
# COMPACT_ATOMS: atom_id res chain seq x y z
N MET A 1 -26.16 -21.98 -10.60
CA MET A 1 -25.19 -21.37 -11.54
C MET A 1 -24.51 -20.25 -10.78
N VAL A 2 -23.29 -20.48 -10.29
CA VAL A 2 -22.52 -19.47 -9.54
C VAL A 2 -21.79 -18.65 -10.59
N VAL A 3 -22.14 -17.37 -10.72
CA VAL A 3 -21.41 -16.44 -11.58
C VAL A 3 -20.02 -16.30 -10.98
N ALA A 4 -18.98 -16.72 -11.70
CA ALA A 4 -17.60 -16.49 -11.29
C ALA A 4 -17.41 -14.98 -11.15
N SER A 5 -17.13 -14.51 -9.93
CA SER A 5 -16.79 -13.11 -9.68
C SER A 5 -15.52 -12.84 -10.48
N GLU A 6 -15.56 -11.89 -11.44
CA GLU A 6 -14.33 -11.40 -12.04
C GLU A 6 -13.39 -10.95 -10.92
N LYS A 7 -12.15 -11.44 -10.97
CA LYS A 7 -11.10 -11.07 -10.04
C LYS A 7 -10.97 -9.54 -10.07
N LEU A 8 -11.31 -8.89 -8.95
CA LEU A 8 -11.07 -7.46 -8.79
C LEU A 8 -9.55 -7.25 -8.83
N SER A 9 -9.08 -6.47 -9.81
CA SER A 9 -7.68 -6.13 -9.95
C SER A 9 -7.49 -4.62 -9.89
N TYR A 10 -6.33 -4.19 -9.41
CA TYR A 10 -5.94 -2.80 -9.52
C TYR A 10 -5.70 -2.44 -10.98
N ILE A 11 -6.06 -1.20 -11.32
CA ILE A 11 -5.72 -0.64 -12.62
C ILE A 11 -4.20 -0.51 -12.70
N ALA A 12 -3.63 -0.98 -13.81
CA ALA A 12 -2.20 -0.83 -14.05
C ALA A 12 -1.80 0.65 -14.04
N GLU A 13 -0.59 0.91 -13.56
CA GLU A 13 -0.08 2.28 -13.50
C GLU A 13 0.11 2.85 -14.92
N PRO A 14 -0.39 4.07 -15.20
CA PRO A 14 -0.20 4.67 -16.51
C PRO A 14 1.29 4.93 -16.78
N SER A 15 1.69 4.92 -18.05
CA SER A 15 3.08 5.10 -18.48
C SER A 15 3.68 6.46 -18.09
N GLN A 16 2.84 7.46 -17.79
CA GLN A 16 3.24 8.78 -17.37
C GLN A 16 2.52 9.16 -16.06
N VAL A 17 3.02 8.65 -14.93
CA VAL A 17 2.65 9.13 -13.60
C VAL A 17 3.64 10.18 -13.13
N TYR A 18 3.11 11.29 -12.62
CA TYR A 18 3.92 12.32 -12.00
C TYR A 18 4.62 11.77 -10.75
N VAL A 19 5.94 11.93 -10.69
CA VAL A 19 6.75 11.63 -9.51
C VAL A 19 7.22 12.96 -8.93
N ALA A 20 6.80 13.26 -7.70
CA ALA A 20 7.23 14.47 -7.03
C ALA A 20 8.74 14.40 -6.73
N PRO A 21 9.48 15.50 -6.86
CA PRO A 21 10.87 15.54 -6.42
C PRO A 21 10.98 15.25 -4.91
N LYS A 22 11.85 14.30 -4.56
CA LYS A 22 12.14 13.94 -3.18
C LYS A 22 13.50 14.50 -2.76
N PRO A 23 13.57 15.45 -1.82
CA PRO A 23 14.84 15.93 -1.27
C PRO A 23 15.58 14.80 -0.53
N ALA A 24 16.89 14.67 -0.76
CA ALA A 24 17.69 13.56 -0.20
C ALA A 24 17.75 13.52 1.34
N ASN A 25 17.44 14.63 2.00
CA ASN A 25 17.48 14.79 3.45
C ASN A 25 16.11 14.67 4.14
N ILE A 26 15.07 14.25 3.41
CA ILE A 26 13.72 14.09 3.94
C ILE A 26 13.34 12.61 3.93
N THR A 27 12.95 12.10 5.08
CA THR A 27 12.31 10.78 5.22
C THR A 27 10.84 10.91 4.85
N THR A 28 10.41 10.22 3.80
CA THR A 28 9.01 10.17 3.38
C THR A 28 8.24 9.15 4.22
N LEU A 29 6.91 9.12 4.07
CA LEU A 29 6.11 8.08 4.71
C LEU A 29 6.49 6.69 4.16
N LEU A 30 6.76 6.59 2.86
CA LEU A 30 7.20 5.34 2.24
C LEU A 30 8.55 4.89 2.81
N ASP A 31 9.52 5.80 2.97
CA ASP A 31 10.82 5.47 3.59
C ASP A 31 10.65 4.93 5.01
N PHE A 32 9.77 5.57 5.80
CA PHE A 32 9.50 5.12 7.16
C PHE A 32 8.87 3.73 7.19
N ILE A 33 7.91 3.46 6.30
CA ILE A 33 7.27 2.14 6.18
C ILE A 33 8.27 1.08 5.73
N ASP A 34 9.11 1.38 4.73
CA ASP A 34 10.10 0.45 4.19
C ASP A 34 11.25 0.17 5.18
N SER A 35 11.53 1.08 6.13
CA SER A 35 12.55 0.90 7.16
C SER A 35 12.17 -0.06 8.30
N ARG A 36 10.90 -0.49 8.35
CA ARG A 36 10.31 -1.23 9.48
C ARG A 36 9.88 -2.64 9.08
N ASP A 37 10.55 -3.64 9.65
CA ASP A 37 10.26 -5.06 9.38
C ASP A 37 8.82 -5.45 9.72
N ASP A 38 8.26 -4.88 10.79
CA ASP A 38 6.88 -5.11 11.24
C ASP A 38 5.81 -4.50 10.33
N LEU A 39 6.21 -3.71 9.33
CA LEU A 39 5.34 -3.11 8.30
C LEU A 39 5.58 -3.70 6.90
N SER A 40 6.38 -4.76 6.77
CA SER A 40 6.75 -5.33 5.48
C SER A 40 5.56 -5.85 4.64
N ASN A 41 4.47 -6.30 5.26
CA ASN A 41 3.24 -6.64 4.53
C ASN A 41 2.56 -5.38 3.96
N LEU A 42 2.45 -4.32 4.75
CA LEU A 42 1.91 -3.04 4.32
C LEU A 42 2.74 -2.45 3.17
N SER A 43 4.07 -2.50 3.28
CA SER A 43 5.00 -2.07 2.24
C SER A 43 4.73 -2.76 0.90
N LYS A 44 4.51 -4.09 0.90
CA LYS A 44 4.16 -4.84 -0.33
C LYS A 44 2.81 -4.41 -0.90
N ILE A 45 1.78 -4.35 -0.05
CA ILE A 45 0.41 -4.03 -0.46
C ILE A 45 0.32 -2.62 -1.05
N LEU A 46 1.05 -1.64 -0.50
CA LEU A 46 1.06 -0.26 -1.03
C LEU A 46 1.57 -0.13 -2.47
N ARG A 47 2.25 -1.16 -2.99
CA ARG A 47 2.76 -1.19 -4.37
C ARG A 47 1.76 -1.80 -5.36
N GLU A 48 0.67 -2.42 -4.89
CA GLU A 48 -0.33 -3.04 -5.78
C GLU A 48 -1.26 -2.00 -6.43
N PRO A 49 -1.83 -1.02 -5.70
CA PRO A 49 -2.61 0.04 -6.32
C PRO A 49 -1.70 1.08 -6.98
N ALA A 50 -1.98 1.42 -8.23
CA ALA A 50 -1.29 2.48 -8.95
C ALA A 50 -1.31 3.81 -8.17
N GLY A 51 -0.17 4.50 -8.14
CA GLY A 51 -0.03 5.83 -7.55
C GLY A 51 0.21 5.88 -6.04
N PHE A 52 -0.08 4.84 -5.26
CA PHE A 52 0.09 4.88 -3.79
C PHE A 52 1.54 5.01 -3.37
N ALA A 53 2.44 4.19 -3.93
CA ALA A 53 3.87 4.31 -3.66
C ALA A 53 4.40 5.72 -3.97
N LYS A 54 3.94 6.34 -5.06
CA LYS A 54 4.41 7.67 -5.50
C LYS A 54 3.88 8.76 -4.57
N ALA A 55 2.61 8.66 -4.16
CA ALA A 55 2.01 9.59 -3.22
C ALA A 55 2.68 9.51 -1.84
N PHE A 56 3.06 8.32 -1.39
CA PHE A 56 3.65 8.09 -0.07
C PHE A 56 5.15 8.42 -0.05
N ASP A 57 5.80 8.45 -1.21
CA ASP A 57 7.17 8.92 -1.38
C ASP A 57 7.29 10.43 -1.62
N THR A 58 6.26 11.20 -1.25
CA THR A 58 6.31 12.66 -1.31
C THR A 58 6.79 13.26 0.00
N ALA A 59 7.47 14.42 -0.10
CA ALA A 59 7.85 15.18 1.09
C ALA A 59 6.58 15.69 1.80
N PRO A 60 6.43 15.44 3.12
CA PRO A 60 5.25 15.87 3.85
C PRO A 60 5.16 17.39 3.90
N THR A 61 4.06 17.95 3.38
CA THR A 61 3.79 19.40 3.40
C THR A 61 2.93 19.85 4.57
N TRP A 62 2.35 18.89 5.30
CA TRP A 62 1.47 19.12 6.45
C TRP A 62 1.57 17.94 7.43
N SER A 63 1.16 18.18 8.68
CA SER A 63 1.16 17.14 9.72
C SER A 63 -0.09 16.27 9.61
N PHE A 64 0.08 14.96 9.55
CA PHE A 64 -1.00 13.99 9.51
C PHE A 64 -0.69 12.79 10.41
N THR A 65 -1.72 12.02 10.73
CA THR A 65 -1.59 10.72 11.40
C THR A 65 -1.95 9.63 10.42
N PHE A 66 -1.04 8.67 10.22
CA PHE A 66 -1.28 7.53 9.35
C PHE A 66 -1.48 6.26 10.19
N PHE A 67 -2.64 5.62 10.01
CA PHE A 67 -2.97 4.38 10.69
C PHE A 67 -2.38 3.21 9.91
N ALA A 68 -1.15 2.84 10.25
CA ALA A 68 -0.43 1.74 9.62
C ALA A 68 -0.73 0.40 10.33
N PRO A 69 -1.35 -0.59 9.66
CA PRO A 69 -1.46 -1.94 10.21
C PRO A 69 -0.08 -2.61 10.25
N SER A 70 0.25 -3.26 11.37
CA SER A 70 1.41 -4.13 11.48
C SER A 70 1.15 -5.48 10.77
N ASN A 71 2.22 -6.26 10.57
CA ASN A 71 2.11 -7.63 10.07
C ASN A 71 1.12 -8.47 10.89
N ASP A 72 1.19 -8.40 12.22
CA ASP A 72 0.25 -9.10 13.12
C ASP A 72 -1.20 -8.67 12.89
N ALA A 73 -1.44 -7.40 12.58
CA ALA A 73 -2.79 -6.91 12.28
C ALA A 73 -3.35 -7.57 11.00
N PHE A 74 -2.52 -7.86 9.99
CA PHE A 74 -2.92 -8.59 8.79
C PHE A 74 -3.29 -10.05 9.07
N GLU A 75 -2.79 -10.65 10.15
CA GLU A 75 -3.16 -12.02 10.58
C GLU A 75 -4.49 -12.05 11.34
N HIS A 76 -4.96 -10.90 11.81
CA HIS A 76 -6.15 -10.73 12.66
C HIS A 76 -7.28 -9.93 12.00
N THR A 77 -7.32 -9.90 10.67
CA THR A 77 -8.34 -9.24 9.84
C THR A 77 -9.72 -9.93 9.81
N GLY A 78 -9.89 -11.01 10.58
CA GLY A 78 -11.14 -11.78 10.68
C GLY A 78 -11.39 -12.74 9.50
N ALA A 79 -12.43 -13.58 9.62
CA ALA A 79 -12.72 -14.69 8.71
C ALA A 79 -12.88 -14.27 7.23
N TYR A 80 -13.40 -13.06 6.98
CA TYR A 80 -13.66 -12.54 5.63
C TYR A 80 -12.39 -12.18 4.85
N TYR A 81 -11.31 -11.78 5.52
CA TYR A 81 -10.05 -11.48 4.84
C TYR A 81 -9.38 -12.73 4.31
N SER A 82 -9.45 -13.85 5.04
CA SER A 82 -8.87 -15.12 4.59
C SER A 82 -9.51 -15.65 3.30
N SER A 83 -10.79 -15.33 3.05
CA SER A 83 -11.46 -15.62 1.78
C SER A 83 -11.13 -14.61 0.69
N PHE A 84 -11.02 -13.31 1.03
CA PHE A 84 -10.70 -12.25 0.07
C PHE A 84 -9.25 -12.34 -0.42
N ALA A 85 -8.26 -12.49 0.48
CA ALA A 85 -6.84 -12.60 0.16
C ALA A 85 -6.46 -13.88 -0.63
N LYS A 86 -7.30 -14.92 -0.56
CA LYS A 86 -7.16 -16.14 -1.37
C LYS A 86 -7.82 -16.04 -2.74
N THR A 87 -8.57 -14.97 -2.99
CA THR A 87 -9.22 -14.79 -4.29
C THR A 87 -8.13 -14.41 -5.29
N PRO A 88 -8.01 -15.15 -6.43
CA PRO A 88 -7.36 -14.75 -7.66
C PRO A 88 -6.30 -13.70 -7.53
#